data_AF-A0A2E6JH60-F1
#
_entry.id   AF-A0A2E6JH60-F1
#
_cell.length_a   1.000
_cell.length_b   1.000
_cell.length_c   1.000
_cell.angle_alpha   90.00
_cell.angle_beta   90.00
_cell.angle_gamma   90.00
#
_symmetry.space_group_name_H-M   'P 1'
#
loop_
_entity.id
_entity.type
_entity.pdbx_description
1 polymer ?
#
loop_
_entity_poly.entity_id
_entity_poly.type
_entity_poly.pdbx_seq_one_letter_code
_entity_poly.pdbx_strand_id
1 'polypeptide(L)'
;MNNNEYIEIFKNSGALLEGHFVLTSGRHSASYFQCAKLLQYPKYLELFSKKIVDYFKGNVIDLVMSPAVGGIVLGTEVGRLLKKRTVFAERVNGKMAIRRGFEIKANENVLVIEDVITTGGSVKEVMNLVKDFGGSIVGVGIIVDRSNGEVALHDNQFSLASLKVNSYDPNEVPSELARIPVEKPGSRSLVK
;
A
#
# COMPACT_ATOMS: atom_id res chain seq x y z
N MET A 1 12.15 -15.82 3.52
CA MET A 1 11.90 -15.27 2.18
C MET A 1 12.68 -13.98 2.07
N ASN A 2 13.56 -13.90 1.09
CA ASN A 2 14.35 -12.72 0.75
C ASN A 2 13.61 -11.87 -0.31
N ASN A 3 14.17 -10.70 -0.62
CA ASN A 3 13.57 -9.75 -1.56
C ASN A 3 13.36 -10.35 -2.97
N ASN A 4 14.29 -11.17 -3.45
CA ASN A 4 14.21 -11.77 -4.78
C ASN A 4 13.05 -12.76 -4.89
N GLU A 5 12.82 -13.57 -3.85
CA GLU A 5 11.68 -14.50 -3.82
C GLU A 5 10.33 -13.77 -3.88
N TYR A 6 10.21 -12.59 -3.26
CA TYR A 6 9.00 -11.76 -3.38
C TYR A 6 8.84 -11.20 -4.79
N ILE A 7 9.91 -10.67 -5.39
CA ILE A 7 9.89 -10.13 -6.75
C ILE A 7 9.44 -11.19 -7.75
N GLU A 8 9.93 -12.42 -7.64
CA GLU A 8 9.53 -13.53 -8.50
C GLU A 8 8.04 -13.89 -8.32
N ILE A 9 7.51 -13.87 -7.09
CA ILE A 9 6.06 -14.04 -6.88
C ILE A 9 5.27 -12.92 -7.57
N PHE A 10 5.75 -11.68 -7.50
CA PHE A 10 5.07 -10.55 -8.12
C PHE A 10 5.06 -10.63 -9.65
N LYS A 11 6.17 -11.07 -10.26
CA LYS A 11 6.24 -11.33 -11.71
C LYS A 11 5.30 -12.46 -12.11
N ASN A 12 5.39 -13.61 -11.43
CA ASN A 12 4.61 -14.81 -11.75
C ASN A 12 3.10 -14.63 -11.55
N SER A 13 2.68 -13.76 -10.63
CA SER A 13 1.27 -13.40 -10.43
C SER A 13 0.77 -12.31 -11.41
N GLY A 14 1.65 -11.76 -12.24
CA GLY A 14 1.34 -10.62 -13.12
C GLY A 14 1.08 -9.33 -12.36
N ALA A 15 1.52 -9.22 -11.10
CA ALA A 15 1.39 -8.03 -10.28
C ALA A 15 2.51 -7.02 -10.54
N LEU A 16 3.71 -7.48 -10.90
CA LEU A 16 4.75 -6.62 -11.45
C LEU A 16 4.65 -6.64 -12.98
N LEU A 17 4.19 -5.52 -13.56
CA LEU A 17 4.06 -5.32 -15.00
C LEU A 17 5.29 -4.57 -15.52
N GLU A 18 5.76 -4.97 -16.70
CA GLU A 18 6.83 -4.30 -17.45
C GLU A 18 6.23 -3.67 -18.71
N GLY A 19 6.65 -2.45 -19.03
CA GLY A 19 6.05 -1.63 -20.09
C GLY A 19 6.30 -0.14 -19.87
N HIS A 20 5.50 0.73 -20.47
CA HIS A 20 5.62 2.18 -20.30
C HIS A 20 4.38 2.74 -19.62
N PHE A 21 4.51 3.06 -18.34
CA PHE A 21 3.39 3.47 -17.50
C PHE A 21 3.54 4.93 -17.07
N VAL A 22 2.44 5.69 -17.16
CA VAL A 22 2.33 7.00 -16.50
C VAL A 22 1.68 6.81 -15.14
N LEU A 23 2.43 7.15 -14.09
CA LEU A 23 2.02 7.04 -12.70
C LEU A 23 1.04 8.16 -12.32
N THR A 24 0.39 8.02 -11.16
CA THR A 24 -0.54 9.04 -10.64
C THR A 24 0.11 10.39 -10.33
N SER A 25 1.45 10.44 -10.24
CA SER A 25 2.25 11.66 -10.13
C SER A 25 2.51 12.35 -11.48
N GLY A 26 2.12 11.75 -12.60
CA GLY A 26 2.48 12.18 -13.95
C GLY A 26 3.84 11.69 -14.44
N ARG A 27 4.65 11.08 -13.56
CA ARG A 27 5.96 10.52 -13.93
C ARG A 27 5.82 9.23 -14.74
N HIS A 28 6.80 8.96 -15.59
CA HIS A 28 6.85 7.78 -16.46
C HIS A 28 7.68 6.68 -15.81
N SER A 29 7.32 5.42 -16.01
CA SER A 29 7.96 4.27 -15.35
C SER A 29 8.03 3.07 -16.29
N ALA A 30 9.13 2.33 -16.23
CA ALA A 30 9.32 1.07 -16.95
C ALA A 30 8.56 -0.12 -16.33
N SER A 31 8.04 0.07 -15.11
CA SER A 31 7.25 -0.95 -14.42
C SER A 31 6.11 -0.36 -13.62
N TYR A 32 5.08 -1.17 -13.41
CA TYR A 32 3.92 -0.83 -12.61
C TYR A 32 3.54 -2.00 -11.70
N PHE A 33 3.20 -1.67 -10.45
CA PHE A 33 2.82 -2.67 -9.46
C PHE A 33 1.30 -2.66 -9.26
N GLN A 34 0.65 -3.74 -9.66
CA GLN A 34 -0.78 -3.96 -9.51
C GLN A 34 -1.05 -5.01 -8.42
N CYS A 35 -0.93 -4.59 -7.15
CA CYS A 35 -1.16 -5.44 -5.97
C CYS A 35 -2.49 -6.23 -6.03
N ALA A 36 -3.54 -5.67 -6.62
CA ALA A 36 -4.83 -6.34 -6.75
C ALA A 36 -4.73 -7.68 -7.52
N LYS A 37 -3.86 -7.78 -8.54
CA LYS A 37 -3.64 -9.04 -9.28
C LYS A 37 -2.98 -10.13 -8.44
N LEU A 38 -2.24 -9.74 -7.41
CA LEU A 38 -1.62 -10.65 -6.46
C LEU A 38 -2.59 -11.04 -5.35
N LEU A 39 -3.24 -10.04 -4.74
CA LEU A 39 -4.09 -10.20 -3.56
C LEU A 39 -5.45 -10.84 -3.86
N GLN A 40 -5.85 -10.94 -5.12
CA GLN A 40 -7.02 -11.75 -5.52
C GLN A 40 -6.84 -13.24 -5.24
N TYR A 41 -5.59 -13.72 -5.11
CA TYR A 41 -5.31 -15.13 -4.84
C TYR A 41 -5.15 -15.37 -3.34
N PRO A 42 -6.05 -16.15 -2.69
CA PRO A 42 -6.02 -16.35 -1.23
C PRO A 42 -4.67 -16.85 -0.70
N LYS A 43 -3.97 -17.70 -1.46
CA LYS A 43 -2.64 -18.20 -1.10
C LYS A 43 -1.64 -17.08 -0.83
N TYR A 44 -1.61 -16.05 -1.67
CA TYR A 44 -0.69 -14.92 -1.53
C TYR A 44 -1.17 -13.93 -0.47
N LEU A 45 -2.47 -13.65 -0.43
CA LEU A 45 -3.09 -12.84 0.61
C LEU A 45 -2.77 -13.39 2.02
N GLU A 46 -2.97 -14.69 2.22
CA GLU A 46 -2.67 -15.36 3.49
C GLU A 46 -1.17 -15.33 3.81
N LEU A 47 -0.31 -15.66 2.83
CA LEU A 47 1.15 -15.66 3.00
C LEU A 47 1.67 -14.29 3.47
N PHE A 48 1.26 -13.21 2.81
CA PHE A 48 1.75 -11.87 3.12
C PHE A 48 1.14 -11.31 4.41
N SER A 49 -0.15 -11.54 4.63
CA SER A 49 -0.80 -11.11 5.87
C SER A 49 -0.20 -11.79 7.10
N LYS A 50 0.11 -13.09 7.03
CA LYS A 50 0.80 -13.81 8.11
C LYS A 50 2.15 -13.21 8.44
N LYS A 51 2.95 -12.84 7.44
CA LYS A 51 4.26 -12.23 7.66
C LYS A 51 4.17 -10.86 8.32
N ILE A 52 3.20 -10.05 7.92
CA ILE A 52 2.92 -8.76 8.57
C ILE A 52 2.51 -9.00 10.02
N VAL A 53 1.55 -9.89 10.26
CA VAL A 53 1.10 -10.24 11.63
C VAL A 53 2.26 -10.73 12.48
N ASP A 54 3.10 -11.63 11.94
CA ASP A 54 4.26 -12.19 12.63
C ASP A 54 5.23 -11.11 13.09
N TYR A 55 5.48 -10.09 12.26
CA TYR A 55 6.33 -8.95 12.60
C TYR A 55 5.76 -8.14 13.78
N PHE A 56 4.44 -7.90 13.79
CA PHE A 56 3.77 -7.09 14.81
C PHE A 56 3.24 -7.88 16.03
N LYS A 57 3.58 -9.18 16.17
CA LYS A 57 3.06 -10.06 17.24
C LYS A 57 3.30 -9.55 18.66
N GLY A 58 4.37 -8.78 18.88
CA GLY A 58 4.73 -8.22 20.18
C GLY A 58 4.02 -6.91 20.52
N ASN A 59 3.30 -6.32 19.56
CA ASN A 59 2.64 -5.04 19.75
C ASN A 59 1.20 -5.23 20.26
N VAL A 60 0.76 -4.29 21.09
CA VAL A 60 -0.66 -4.15 21.43
C VAL A 60 -1.36 -3.48 20.26
N ILE A 61 -2.32 -4.16 19.64
CA ILE A 61 -3.11 -3.65 18.51
C ILE A 61 -4.59 -3.83 18.84
N ASP A 62 -5.35 -2.76 18.68
CA ASP A 62 -6.79 -2.71 18.92
C ASP A 62 -7.59 -2.60 17.62
N LEU A 63 -7.02 -1.91 16.63
CA LEU A 63 -7.66 -1.60 15.35
C LEU A 63 -6.67 -1.75 14.19
N VAL A 64 -7.12 -2.32 13.08
CA VAL A 64 -6.41 -2.25 11.80
C VAL A 64 -7.09 -1.20 10.92
N MET A 65 -6.31 -0.32 10.30
CA MET A 65 -6.83 0.72 9.41
C MET A 65 -6.08 0.76 8.08
N SER A 66 -6.81 0.88 6.98
CA SER A 66 -6.23 1.00 5.64
C SER A 66 -6.76 2.21 4.88
N PRO A 67 -5.95 2.83 4.00
CA PRO A 67 -6.47 3.72 2.98
C PRO A 67 -7.19 2.91 1.89
N ALA A 68 -8.36 3.39 1.47
CA ALA A 68 -9.09 2.84 0.34
C ALA A 68 -8.46 3.28 -0.98
N VAL A 69 -8.43 2.44 -2.02
CA VAL A 69 -9.01 1.08 -2.08
C VAL A 69 -7.96 -0.01 -1.88
N GLY A 70 -6.72 0.22 -2.30
CA GLY A 70 -5.66 -0.80 -2.41
C GLY A 70 -5.41 -1.58 -1.12
N GLY A 71 -5.28 -0.88 0.01
CA GLY A 71 -5.03 -1.51 1.30
C GLY A 71 -6.18 -2.32 1.90
N ILE A 72 -7.42 -2.20 1.40
CA ILE A 72 -8.61 -2.80 2.07
C ILE A 72 -8.51 -4.32 2.17
N VAL A 73 -8.18 -5.00 1.07
CA VAL A 73 -8.15 -6.49 1.03
C VAL A 73 -7.09 -7.02 1.99
N LEU A 74 -5.91 -6.42 1.97
CA LEU A 74 -4.80 -6.79 2.86
C LEU A 74 -5.13 -6.46 4.33
N GLY A 75 -5.60 -5.25 4.61
CA GLY A 75 -5.96 -4.81 5.96
C GLY A 75 -7.03 -5.70 6.58
N THR A 76 -8.03 -6.10 5.80
CA THR A 76 -9.10 -7.01 6.24
C THR A 76 -8.54 -8.37 6.64
N GLU A 77 -7.64 -8.95 5.84
CA GLU A 77 -7.02 -10.24 6.18
C GLU A 77 -6.11 -10.14 7.40
N VAL A 78 -5.31 -9.08 7.50
CA VAL A 78 -4.46 -8.83 8.69
C VAL A 78 -5.31 -8.70 9.95
N GLY A 79 -6.39 -7.91 9.91
CA GLY A 79 -7.29 -7.78 11.06
C GLY A 79 -8.03 -9.07 11.39
N ARG A 80 -8.41 -9.87 10.39
CA ARG A 80 -8.98 -11.22 10.61
C ARG A 80 -8.00 -12.12 11.36
N LEU A 81 -6.73 -12.15 10.95
CA LEU A 81 -5.68 -12.95 11.60
C LEU A 81 -5.39 -12.47 13.03
N LEU A 82 -5.41 -11.16 13.27
CA LEU A 82 -5.23 -10.56 14.61
C LEU A 82 -6.49 -10.66 15.48
N LYS A 83 -7.64 -11.04 14.90
CA LYS A 83 -8.98 -10.99 15.53
C LYS A 83 -9.32 -9.58 16.03
N LYS A 84 -9.02 -8.57 15.22
CA LYS A 84 -9.25 -7.15 15.52
C LYS A 84 -10.22 -6.54 14.54
N ARG A 85 -10.91 -5.50 15.02
CA ARG A 85 -11.78 -4.68 14.17
C ARG A 85 -10.90 -4.08 13.07
N THR A 86 -11.44 -4.04 11.86
CA THR A 86 -10.76 -3.47 10.70
C THR A 86 -11.65 -2.42 10.07
N VAL A 87 -11.08 -1.27 9.79
CA VAL A 87 -11.76 -0.14 9.14
C VAL A 87 -10.88 0.39 8.01
N PHE A 88 -11.45 1.25 7.19
CA PHE A 88 -10.70 1.97 6.17
C PHE A 88 -11.17 3.41 6.07
N ALA A 89 -10.27 4.29 5.63
CA ALA A 89 -10.63 5.63 5.21
C ALA A 89 -10.75 5.69 3.69
N GLU A 90 -11.67 6.50 3.18
CA GLU A 90 -11.88 6.69 1.76
C GLU A 90 -11.79 8.17 1.39
N ARG A 91 -11.45 8.48 0.14
CA ARG A 91 -11.40 9.88 -0.32
C ARG A 91 -12.80 10.41 -0.58
N VAL A 92 -13.11 11.55 0.02
CA VAL A 92 -14.32 12.34 -0.21
C VAL A 92 -13.87 13.73 -0.63
N ASN A 93 -14.24 14.16 -1.85
CA ASN A 93 -13.86 15.47 -2.41
C ASN A 93 -12.34 15.73 -2.30
N GLY A 94 -11.53 14.72 -2.62
CA GLY A 94 -10.07 14.78 -2.60
C GLY A 94 -9.41 14.58 -1.23
N LYS A 95 -10.16 14.66 -0.12
CA LYS A 95 -9.63 14.49 1.25
C LYS A 95 -9.89 13.09 1.78
N MET A 96 -8.92 12.50 2.47
CA MET A 96 -9.11 11.23 3.18
C MET A 96 -10.07 11.44 4.35
N ALA A 97 -11.06 10.56 4.51
CA ALA A 97 -12.06 10.65 5.58
C ALA A 97 -12.52 9.28 6.07
N ILE A 98 -12.88 9.20 7.35
CA ILE A 98 -13.55 8.03 7.93
C ILE A 98 -15.04 8.12 7.60
N ARG A 99 -15.61 7.05 7.04
CA ARG A 99 -17.01 6.96 6.60
C ARG A 99 -17.63 5.65 7.10
N ARG A 100 -18.77 5.26 6.54
CA ARG A 100 -19.47 3.97 6.83
C ARG A 100 -19.87 3.76 8.29
N GLY A 101 -19.90 4.82 9.11
CA GLY A 101 -20.16 4.73 10.55
C GLY A 101 -19.00 4.13 11.35
N PHE A 102 -17.79 4.11 10.77
CA PHE A 102 -16.60 3.68 11.50
C PHE A 102 -16.19 4.73 12.53
N GLU A 103 -15.66 4.26 13.65
CA GLU A 103 -15.15 5.08 14.73
C GLU A 103 -13.74 4.61 15.12
N ILE A 104 -12.93 5.55 15.60
CA ILE A 104 -11.68 5.30 16.30
C ILE A 104 -11.90 5.81 17.72
N LYS A 105 -11.73 4.93 18.70
CA LYS A 105 -11.89 5.32 20.11
C LYS A 105 -10.58 5.91 20.61
N ALA A 106 -10.69 6.84 21.55
CA ALA A 106 -9.52 7.43 22.20
C ALA A 106 -8.61 6.33 22.78
N ASN A 107 -7.31 6.47 22.55
CA ASN A 107 -6.24 5.56 22.95
C ASN A 107 -6.25 4.18 22.27
N GLU A 108 -7.06 3.93 21.23
CA GLU A 108 -6.90 2.70 20.42
C GLU A 108 -5.52 2.66 19.76
N ASN A 109 -4.85 1.51 19.87
CA ASN A 109 -3.59 1.24 19.21
C ASN A 109 -3.86 0.75 17.77
N VAL A 110 -3.57 1.61 16.79
CA VAL A 110 -3.91 1.38 15.38
C VAL A 110 -2.70 0.91 14.58
N LEU A 111 -2.83 -0.25 13.94
CA LEU A 111 -1.90 -0.72 12.91
C LEU A 111 -2.40 -0.26 11.53
N VAL A 112 -1.57 0.51 10.81
CA VAL A 112 -1.91 0.97 9.46
C VAL A 112 -1.39 -0.03 8.42
N ILE A 113 -2.25 -0.47 7.51
CA ILE A 113 -1.92 -1.47 6.49
C ILE A 113 -2.18 -0.92 5.09
N GLU A 114 -1.16 -1.00 4.23
CA GLU A 114 -1.23 -0.58 2.83
C GLU A 114 -0.62 -1.64 1.91
N ASP A 115 -1.07 -1.72 0.67
CA ASP A 115 -0.52 -2.67 -0.30
C ASP A 115 0.83 -2.19 -0.87
N VAL A 116 0.91 -0.95 -1.36
CA VAL A 116 2.11 -0.37 -1.96
C VAL A 116 2.34 1.06 -1.47
N ILE A 117 3.57 1.36 -1.04
CA ILE A 117 4.02 2.73 -0.80
C ILE A 117 4.79 3.25 -2.01
N THR A 118 4.41 4.45 -2.44
CA THR A 118 5.18 5.28 -3.39
C THR A 118 5.73 6.50 -2.65
N THR A 119 4.92 7.55 -2.47
CA THR A 119 5.28 8.74 -1.68
C THR A 119 4.83 8.64 -0.22
N GLY A 120 4.02 7.62 0.12
CA GLY A 120 3.43 7.45 1.46
C GLY A 120 2.28 8.41 1.78
N GLY A 121 1.86 9.27 0.84
CA GLY A 121 0.86 10.31 1.10
C GLY A 121 -0.46 9.81 1.68
N SER A 122 -1.06 8.76 1.09
CA SER A 122 -2.32 8.20 1.57
C SER A 122 -2.20 7.62 2.98
N VAL A 123 -1.09 6.93 3.27
CA VAL A 123 -0.81 6.38 4.61
C VAL A 123 -0.65 7.51 5.63
N LYS A 124 0.06 8.58 5.27
CA LYS A 124 0.23 9.77 6.13
C LYS A 124 -1.11 10.45 6.42
N GLU A 125 -1.99 10.60 5.44
CA GLU A 125 -3.35 11.13 5.65
C GLU A 125 -4.16 10.23 6.62
N VAL A 126 -4.07 8.90 6.48
CA VAL A 126 -4.69 7.95 7.42
C VAL A 126 -4.11 8.10 8.83
N MET A 127 -2.78 8.19 8.96
CA MET A 127 -2.14 8.37 10.27
C MET A 127 -2.57 9.67 10.96
N ASN A 128 -2.79 10.74 10.19
CA ASN A 128 -3.33 11.99 10.73
C ASN A 128 -4.77 11.81 11.21
N LEU A 129 -5.64 11.14 10.43
CA LEU A 129 -7.00 10.83 10.87
C LEU A 129 -7.01 10.03 12.18
N VAL A 130 -6.13 9.03 12.33
CA VAL A 130 -6.04 8.28 13.59
C VAL A 130 -5.73 9.20 14.77
N LYS A 131 -4.73 10.08 14.61
CA LYS A 131 -4.32 11.03 15.65
C LYS A 131 -5.41 12.06 15.97
N ASP A 132 -6.09 12.58 14.95
CA ASP A 132 -7.18 13.56 15.09
C ASP A 132 -8.37 12.98 15.89
N PHE A 133 -8.58 11.66 15.82
CA PHE A 133 -9.58 10.93 16.59
C PHE A 133 -9.04 10.38 17.93
N GLY A 134 -7.83 10.76 18.32
CA GLY A 134 -7.21 10.40 19.61
C GLY A 134 -6.64 8.98 19.69
N GLY A 135 -6.46 8.30 18.56
CA GLY A 135 -5.77 7.01 18.48
C GLY A 135 -4.25 7.15 18.40
N SER A 136 -3.54 6.05 18.67
CA SER A 136 -2.08 5.96 18.60
C SER A 136 -1.65 5.05 17.46
N ILE A 137 -0.61 5.41 16.71
CA ILE A 137 -0.07 4.55 15.66
C ILE A 137 0.93 3.56 16.26
N VAL A 138 0.71 2.27 16.01
CA VAL A 138 1.61 1.19 16.42
C VAL A 138 2.73 0.96 15.41
N GLY A 139 2.39 1.13 14.13
CA GLY A 139 3.26 0.82 13.02
C GLY A 139 2.55 0.87 11.69
N VAL A 140 3.33 0.60 10.63
CA VAL A 140 2.85 0.57 9.24
C VAL A 140 3.32 -0.74 8.59
N GLY A 141 2.38 -1.56 8.12
CA GLY A 141 2.65 -2.81 7.40
C GLY A 141 2.36 -2.69 5.91
N ILE A 142 3.33 -3.04 5.07
CA ILE A 142 3.31 -2.80 3.62
C ILE A 142 3.77 -4.06 2.87
N ILE A 143 3.20 -4.35 1.70
CA ILE A 143 3.75 -5.42 0.85
C ILE A 143 4.97 -4.91 0.09
N VAL A 144 4.82 -3.81 -0.65
CA VAL A 144 5.88 -3.27 -1.49
C VAL A 144 6.19 -1.82 -1.16
N ASP A 145 7.45 -1.54 -0.82
CA ASP A 145 7.99 -0.19 -0.79
C ASP A 145 8.69 0.14 -2.11
N ARG A 146 8.12 1.09 -2.88
CA ARG A 146 8.71 1.58 -4.14
C ARG A 146 9.63 2.78 -3.97
N SER A 147 9.67 3.37 -2.77
CA SER A 147 10.63 4.43 -2.43
C SER A 147 12.03 3.87 -2.13
N ASN A 148 12.14 2.55 -2.01
CA ASN A 148 13.37 1.86 -1.64
C ASN A 148 13.94 2.35 -0.30
N GLY A 149 13.07 2.52 0.70
CA GLY A 149 13.43 2.98 2.04
C GLY A 149 13.55 4.49 2.20
N GLU A 150 13.40 5.29 1.13
CA GLU A 150 13.44 6.76 1.23
C GLU A 150 12.23 7.32 1.99
N VAL A 151 11.10 6.62 2.00
CA VAL A 151 9.89 7.01 2.74
C VAL A 151 9.80 6.26 4.07
N ALA A 152 10.16 6.95 5.15
CA ALA A 152 9.96 6.50 6.53
C ALA A 152 8.81 7.28 7.19
N LEU A 153 7.67 6.62 7.41
CA LEU A 153 6.47 7.23 8.01
C LEU A 153 6.38 6.99 9.52
N HIS A 154 7.01 5.94 10.02
CA HIS A 154 6.96 5.52 11.40
C HIS A 154 8.21 4.68 11.74
N ASP A 155 8.69 4.75 13.00
CA ASP A 155 9.87 3.99 13.44
C ASP A 155 9.66 2.47 13.37
N ASN A 156 8.40 2.04 13.55
CA ASN A 156 7.95 0.65 13.41
C ASN A 156 7.27 0.42 12.05
N GLN A 157 8.00 0.62 10.96
CA GLN A 157 7.54 0.41 9.58
C GLN A 157 8.14 -0.88 9.01
N PHE A 158 7.28 -1.72 8.41
CA PHE A 158 7.67 -2.99 7.84
C PHE A 158 7.15 -3.16 6.42
N SER A 159 8.06 -3.42 5.48
CA SER A 159 7.76 -3.77 4.09
C SER A 159 8.27 -5.17 3.77
N LEU A 160 7.45 -6.00 3.12
CA LEU A 160 7.89 -7.34 2.70
C LEU A 160 8.96 -7.29 1.61
N ALA A 161 8.78 -6.39 0.65
CA ALA A 161 9.70 -6.19 -0.45
C ALA A 161 10.00 -4.71 -0.64
N SER A 162 11.23 -4.43 -1.08
CA SER A 162 11.70 -3.12 -1.48
C SER A 162 12.15 -3.18 -2.94
N LEU A 163 11.60 -2.30 -3.77
CA LEU A 163 11.95 -2.25 -5.19
C LEU A 163 12.13 -0.79 -5.60
N LYS A 164 13.37 -0.41 -5.92
CA LYS A 164 13.62 0.87 -6.57
C LYS A 164 13.09 0.81 -8.00
N VAL A 165 11.95 1.45 -8.22
CA VAL A 165 11.42 1.64 -9.58
C VAL A 165 11.83 3.02 -10.04
N ASN A 166 12.75 3.08 -11.00
CA ASN A 166 13.10 4.34 -11.64
C ASN A 166 11.85 4.92 -12.30
N SER A 167 11.61 6.19 -12.03
CA SER A 167 10.60 6.97 -12.73
C SER A 167 11.24 8.21 -13.31
N TYR A 168 10.71 8.70 -14.41
CA TYR A 168 11.28 9.79 -15.21
C TYR A 168 10.28 10.94 -15.31
N ASP A 169 10.78 12.16 -15.38
CA ASP A 169 9.97 13.29 -15.86
C ASP A 169 9.51 13.00 -17.31
N PRO A 170 8.33 13.48 -17.76
CA PRO A 170 7.91 13.32 -19.15
C PRO A 170 8.95 13.74 -20.19
N ASN A 171 9.83 14.70 -19.86
CA ASN A 171 10.89 15.18 -20.75
C ASN A 171 12.21 14.39 -20.63
N GLU A 172 12.32 13.47 -19.68
CA GLU A 172 13.53 12.70 -19.37
C GLU A 172 13.35 11.20 -19.61
N VAL A 173 12.31 10.79 -20.34
CA VAL A 173 12.02 9.39 -20.64
C VAL A 173 13.11 8.81 -21.54
N PRO A 174 13.78 7.71 -21.15
CA PRO A 174 14.78 7.06 -21.99
C PRO A 174 14.20 6.62 -23.34
N SER A 175 15.00 6.71 -24.39
CA SER A 175 14.58 6.47 -25.77
C SER A 175 13.99 5.07 -26.00
N GLU A 176 14.51 4.07 -25.28
CA GLU A 176 14.05 2.70 -25.29
C GLU A 176 12.65 2.54 -24.69
N LEU A 177 12.36 3.28 -23.62
CA LEU A 177 11.06 3.29 -22.97
C LEU A 177 10.04 4.07 -23.80
N ALA A 178 10.48 5.19 -24.40
CA ALA A 178 9.64 6.03 -25.26
C ALA A 178 9.09 5.31 -26.51
N ARG A 179 9.73 4.21 -26.95
CA ARG A 179 9.25 3.36 -28.06
C ARG A 179 8.08 2.45 -27.67
N ILE A 180 7.85 2.24 -26.38
CA ILE A 180 6.76 1.40 -25.87
C ILE A 180 5.51 2.29 -25.71
N PRO A 181 4.32 1.86 -26.20
CA PRO A 181 3.07 2.59 -26.02
C PRO A 181 2.78 2.88 -24.54
N VAL A 182 2.34 4.11 -24.26
CA VAL A 182 2.04 4.55 -22.91
C VAL A 182 0.72 3.98 -22.42
N GLU A 183 0.74 3.38 -21.22
CA GLU A 183 -0.44 3.00 -20.46
C GLU A 183 -0.63 3.89 -19.23
N LYS A 184 -1.88 4.23 -18.89
CA LYS A 184 -2.25 5.00 -17.69
C LYS A 184 -3.00 4.11 -16.69
N PRO A 185 -2.30 3.32 -15.87
CA PRO A 185 -2.94 2.44 -14.89
C PRO A 185 -3.48 3.21 -13.67
N GLY A 186 -4.57 2.71 -13.09
CA GLY A 186 -5.16 3.21 -11.83
C GLY A 186 -6.58 3.78 -11.95
N SER A 187 -7.27 3.92 -10.82
CA SER A 187 -8.69 4.30 -10.76
C SER A 187 -8.97 5.80 -10.89
N ARG A 188 -7.94 6.67 -10.84
CA ARG A 188 -8.13 8.13 -10.95
C ARG A 188 -8.56 8.59 -12.34
N SER A 189 -8.46 7.73 -13.36
CA SER A 189 -8.96 7.97 -14.72
C SER A 189 -10.41 7.50 -14.93
N LEU A 190 -11.09 6.95 -13.91
CA LEU A 190 -12.49 6.50 -14.01
C LEU A 190 -13.52 7.63 -13.93
N VAL A 191 -13.10 8.90 -14.01
CA VAL A 191 -14.04 10.00 -14.24
C VAL A 191 -14.34 10.04 -15.75
N LYS A 192 -15.36 9.28 -16.16
CA LYS A 192 -16.17 9.63 -17.33
C LYS A 192 -17.44 10.32 -16.85
#